data_AF-A0A2S5M3Y1-F1
#
_entry.id   AF-A0A2S5M3Y1-F1
#
_cell.length_a   1.000
_cell.length_b   1.000
_cell.length_c   1.000
_cell.angle_alpha   90.00
_cell.angle_beta   90.00
_cell.angle_gamma   90.00
#
_symmetry.space_group_name_H-M   'P 1'
#
loop_
_entity.id
_entity.type
_entity.pdbx_description
1 polymer ?
#
loop_
_entity_poly.entity_id
_entity_poly.type
_entity_poly.pdbx_seq_one_letter_code
_entity_poly.pdbx_strand_id
1 'polypeptide(L)'
;MKPKNPRIGESFDSFLRDEGIYDAVKATAIKRAVALQIEHEMAARNISKSEMARRMKTSATQLSRLLDPTNDRVQLDTLIKAASAVGKRLTVSLV
;
A
#
# COMPACT_ATOMS: atom_id res chain seq x y z
N MET A 1 -10.27 8.81 -28.41
CA MET A 1 -11.71 8.49 -28.21
C MET A 1 -12.38 9.68 -27.54
N LYS A 2 -13.52 10.17 -28.05
CA LYS A 2 -14.27 11.25 -27.37
C LYS A 2 -14.95 10.68 -26.12
N PRO A 3 -14.97 11.39 -24.98
CA PRO A 3 -15.63 10.91 -23.77
C PRO A 3 -17.14 10.72 -24.01
N LYS A 4 -17.69 9.63 -23.47
CA LYS A 4 -19.09 9.20 -23.65
C LYS A 4 -20.11 10.16 -23.01
N ASN A 5 -19.64 11.14 -22.22
CA ASN A 5 -20.45 12.16 -21.56
C ASN A 5 -19.70 13.52 -21.63
N PRO A 6 -20.31 14.57 -22.20
CA PRO A 6 -19.68 15.88 -22.40
C PRO A 6 -19.38 16.65 -21.09
N ARG A 7 -19.85 16.18 -19.94
CA ARG A 7 -19.56 16.76 -18.62
C ARG A 7 -18.42 16.04 -17.88
N ILE A 8 -17.90 14.94 -18.42
CA ILE A 8 -16.75 14.25 -17.83
C ILE A 8 -15.49 15.04 -18.23
N GLY A 9 -14.84 15.63 -17.23
CA GLY A 9 -13.55 16.30 -17.38
C GLY A 9 -12.40 15.31 -17.60
N GLU A 10 -11.19 15.82 -17.46
CA GLU A 10 -9.98 15.01 -17.52
C GLU A 10 -9.88 13.99 -16.36
N SER A 11 -9.02 12.99 -16.52
CA SER A 11 -8.76 12.01 -15.46
C SER A 11 -8.06 12.67 -14.27
N PHE A 12 -8.26 12.13 -13.07
CA PHE A 12 -7.52 12.57 -11.87
C PHE A 12 -6.00 12.50 -12.06
N ASP A 13 -5.50 11.49 -12.77
CA ASP A 13 -4.08 11.38 -13.15
C ASP A 13 -3.58 12.57 -13.98
N SER A 14 -4.44 13.17 -14.83
CA SER A 14 -4.11 14.36 -15.63
C SER A 14 -3.96 15.56 -14.73
N PHE A 15 -4.98 15.82 -13.90
CA PHE A 15 -4.95 16.86 -12.87
C PHE A 15 -3.70 16.76 -11.97
N LEU A 16 -3.37 15.57 -11.48
CA LEU A 16 -2.19 15.37 -10.61
C LEU A 16 -0.86 15.65 -11.33
N ARG A 17 -0.79 15.42 -12.66
CA ARG A 17 0.40 15.75 -13.46
C ARG A 17 0.51 17.25 -13.70
N ASP A 18 -0.61 17.90 -13.97
CA ASP A 18 -0.67 19.35 -14.15
C ASP A 18 -0.29 20.10 -12.88
N GLU A 19 -0.68 19.57 -11.71
CA GLU A 19 -0.26 20.05 -10.40
C GLU A 19 1.20 19.67 -10.02
N GLY A 20 1.88 18.84 -10.83
CA GLY A 20 3.26 18.41 -10.57
C GLY A 20 3.44 17.48 -9.36
N ILE A 21 2.35 16.92 -8.81
CA ILE A 21 2.35 16.07 -7.60
C ILE A 21 2.10 14.58 -7.89
N TYR A 22 1.98 14.21 -9.17
CA TYR A 22 1.64 12.86 -9.61
C TYR A 22 2.47 11.76 -8.93
N ASP A 23 3.80 11.88 -8.97
CA ASP A 23 4.68 10.82 -8.46
C ASP A 23 4.59 10.66 -6.95
N ALA A 24 4.48 11.76 -6.20
CA ALA A 24 4.31 11.75 -4.75
C ALA A 24 3.00 11.08 -4.35
N VAL A 25 1.88 11.47 -4.99
CA VAL A 25 0.57 10.88 -4.73
C VAL A 25 0.54 9.41 -5.10
N LYS A 26 1.13 9.03 -6.24
CA LYS A 26 1.20 7.65 -6.70
C LYS A 26 2.03 6.78 -5.77
N ALA A 27 3.17 7.27 -5.28
CA ALA A 27 3.98 6.57 -4.28
C ALA A 27 3.18 6.29 -2.99
N THR A 28 2.49 7.31 -2.47
CA THR A 28 1.61 7.15 -1.30
C THR A 28 0.48 6.15 -1.57
N ALA A 29 -0.15 6.21 -2.74
CA ALA A 29 -1.24 5.32 -3.12
C ALA A 29 -0.78 3.85 -3.19
N ILE A 30 0.37 3.57 -3.81
CA ILE A 30 0.95 2.22 -3.87
C ILE A 30 1.19 1.67 -2.47
N LYS A 31 1.83 2.47 -1.59
CA LYS A 31 2.10 2.06 -0.21
C LYS A 31 0.81 1.73 0.54
N ARG A 32 -0.19 2.61 0.46
CA ARG A 32 -1.50 2.41 1.10
C ARG A 32 -2.18 1.15 0.59
N ALA A 33 -2.16 0.91 -0.72
CA ALA A 33 -2.74 -0.29 -1.31
C ALA A 33 -2.10 -1.57 -0.75
N VAL A 34 -0.77 -1.61 -0.62
CA VAL A 34 -0.07 -2.78 -0.04
C VAL A 34 -0.39 -2.95 1.44
N ALA A 35 -0.40 -1.88 2.23
CA ALA A 35 -0.75 -1.95 3.65
C ALA A 35 -2.18 -2.48 3.87
N LEU A 36 -3.15 -1.98 3.10
CA LEU A 36 -4.54 -2.44 3.13
C LEU A 36 -4.67 -3.92 2.75
N GLN A 37 -3.91 -4.40 1.76
CA GLN A 37 -3.90 -5.82 1.41
C GLN A 37 -3.35 -6.68 2.56
N ILE A 38 -2.32 -6.22 3.26
CA ILE A 38 -1.78 -6.91 4.45
C ILE A 38 -2.81 -6.94 5.57
N GLU A 39 -3.48 -5.81 5.87
CA GLU A 39 -4.53 -5.75 6.89
C GLU A 39 -5.71 -6.66 6.57
N HIS A 40 -6.15 -6.69 5.30
CA HIS A 40 -7.18 -7.60 4.85
C HIS A 40 -6.75 -9.06 5.07
N GLU A 41 -5.55 -9.45 4.65
CA GLU A 41 -5.08 -10.83 4.84
C GLU A 41 -4.90 -11.20 6.31
N MET A 42 -4.51 -10.24 7.16
CA MET A 42 -4.52 -10.43 8.61
C MET A 42 -5.94 -10.74 9.11
N ALA A 43 -6.93 -9.94 8.71
CA ALA A 43 -8.33 -10.15 9.10
C ALA A 43 -8.88 -11.48 8.58
N ALA A 44 -8.66 -11.80 7.31
CA ALA A 44 -9.11 -13.04 6.67
C ALA A 44 -8.56 -14.31 7.34
N ARG A 45 -7.39 -14.19 7.99
CA ARG A 45 -6.69 -15.30 8.66
C ARG A 45 -6.74 -15.21 10.19
N ASN A 46 -7.52 -14.28 10.75
CA ASN A 46 -7.60 -14.02 12.20
C ASN A 46 -6.23 -13.78 12.86
N ILE A 47 -5.33 -13.09 12.17
CA ILE A 47 -4.01 -12.73 12.68
C ILE A 47 -4.11 -11.39 13.41
N SER A 48 -3.90 -11.39 14.72
CA SER A 48 -3.85 -10.16 15.51
C SER A 48 -2.59 -9.34 15.19
N LYS A 49 -2.57 -8.05 15.57
CA LYS A 49 -1.36 -7.21 15.44
C LYS A 49 -0.17 -7.77 16.22
N SER A 50 -0.39 -8.31 17.43
CA SER A 50 0.68 -8.91 18.23
C SER A 50 1.23 -10.19 17.58
N GLU A 51 0.36 -11.03 17.05
CA GLU A 51 0.76 -12.25 16.35
C GLU A 51 1.50 -11.91 15.04
N MET A 52 1.03 -10.91 14.31
CA MET A 52 1.71 -10.44 13.10
C MET A 52 3.13 -9.93 13.41
N ALA A 53 3.28 -9.11 14.45
CA ALA A 53 4.59 -8.62 14.88
C ALA A 53 5.54 -9.78 15.25
N ARG A 54 5.01 -10.81 15.94
CA ARG A 54 5.75 -12.04 16.26
C ARG A 54 6.20 -12.78 15.00
N ARG A 55 5.30 -13.02 14.04
CA ARG A 55 5.60 -13.70 12.76
C ARG A 55 6.64 -12.96 11.93
N MET A 56 6.56 -11.63 11.91
CA MET A 56 7.53 -10.77 11.22
C MET A 56 8.86 -10.62 11.95
N LYS A 57 8.98 -11.13 13.20
CA LYS A 57 10.13 -10.92 14.09
C LYS A 57 10.46 -9.43 14.25
N THR A 58 9.43 -8.63 14.52
CA THR A 58 9.52 -7.18 14.63
C THR A 58 8.77 -6.65 15.86
N SER A 59 8.99 -5.38 16.19
CA SER A 59 8.24 -4.72 17.27
C SER A 59 6.83 -4.33 16.82
N ALA A 60 5.90 -4.27 17.78
CA ALA A 60 4.55 -3.75 17.52
C ALA A 60 4.57 -2.33 16.91
N THR A 61 5.51 -1.49 17.34
CA THR A 61 5.69 -0.12 16.82
C THR A 61 6.13 -0.10 15.35
N GLN A 62 6.98 -1.04 14.94
CA GLN A 62 7.41 -1.15 13.54
C GLN A 62 6.28 -1.69 12.66
N LEU A 63 5.49 -2.65 13.15
CA LEU A 63 4.28 -3.09 12.47
C LEU A 63 3.26 -1.95 12.33
N SER A 64 2.98 -1.21 13.40
CA SER A 64 2.05 -0.07 13.35
C SER A 64 2.48 0.96 12.31
N ARG A 65 3.78 1.26 12.21
CA ARG A 65 4.33 2.15 11.18
C ARG A 65 4.14 1.63 9.76
N LEU A 66 4.19 0.31 9.55
CA LEU A 66 3.93 -0.29 8.24
C LEU A 66 2.45 -0.14 7.86
N LEU A 67 1.54 -0.40 8.80
CA LEU A 67 0.10 -0.35 8.57
C LEU A 67 -0.46 1.09 8.52
N ASP A 68 0.24 2.05 9.12
CA ASP A 68 -0.17 3.46 9.17
C ASP A 68 -0.27 4.10 7.75
N PRO A 69 -1.46 4.49 7.27
CA PRO A 69 -1.64 5.04 5.93
C PRO A 69 -1.00 6.43 5.73
N THR A 70 -0.58 7.10 6.80
CA THR A 70 0.09 8.41 6.75
C THR A 70 1.61 8.29 6.66
N ASN A 71 2.17 7.14 7.05
CA ASN A 71 3.59 6.87 6.89
C ASN A 71 3.88 6.46 5.43
N ASP A 72 4.52 7.35 4.68
CA ASP A 72 4.89 7.16 3.27
C ASP A 72 6.22 6.40 3.09
N ARG A 73 6.99 6.20 4.17
CA ARG A 73 8.31 5.56 4.13
C ARG A 73 8.27 4.15 4.73
N VAL A 74 8.50 3.16 3.88
CA VAL A 74 8.67 1.76 4.29
C VAL A 74 9.76 1.11 3.46
N GLN A 75 10.56 0.26 4.10
CA GLN A 75 11.60 -0.51 3.42
C GLN A 75 10.99 -1.73 2.71
N LEU A 76 11.52 -2.08 1.54
CA LEU A 76 11.04 -3.20 0.74
C LEU A 76 11.13 -4.54 1.49
N ASP A 77 12.21 -4.74 2.26
CA ASP A 77 12.41 -5.94 3.08
C ASP A 77 11.29 -6.12 4.13
N THR A 78 10.77 -5.01 4.66
CA THR A 78 9.69 -4.98 5.65
C THR A 78 8.37 -5.40 5.00
N LEU A 79 8.10 -4.93 3.77
CA LEU A 79 6.93 -5.36 2.99
C LEU A 79 7.00 -6.85 2.64
N ILE A 80 8.18 -7.35 2.26
CA ILE A 80 8.41 -8.78 1.96
C ILE A 80 8.15 -9.62 3.21
N LYS A 81 8.67 -9.22 4.38
CA LYS A 81 8.42 -9.92 5.66
C LYS A 81 6.95 -9.92 6.02
N ALA A 82 6.25 -8.79 5.86
CA ALA A 82 4.83 -8.70 6.13
C ALA A 82 4.02 -9.63 5.21
N ALA A 83 4.28 -9.61 3.90
CA ALA A 83 3.63 -10.50 2.95
C ALA A 83 3.85 -11.98 3.31
N SER A 84 5.08 -12.37 3.64
CA SER A 84 5.39 -13.73 4.09
C SER A 84 4.68 -14.12 5.39
N ALA A 85 4.55 -13.20 6.36
CA ALA A 85 3.88 -13.44 7.65
C ALA A 85 2.38 -13.73 7.51
N VAL A 86 1.75 -13.22 6.44
CA VAL A 86 0.37 -13.54 6.05
C VAL A 86 0.29 -14.65 4.99
N GLY A 87 1.38 -15.35 4.68
CA GLY A 87 1.38 -16.48 3.73
C GLY A 87 1.19 -16.04 2.27
N LYS A 88 1.68 -14.86 1.91
CA LYS A 88 1.70 -14.31 0.54
C LYS A 88 3.14 -14.03 0.10
N ARG A 89 3.29 -13.56 -1.14
CA ARG A 89 4.55 -13.11 -1.71
C ARG A 89 4.36 -11.72 -2.33
N LEU A 90 5.33 -10.84 -2.13
CA LEU A 90 5.39 -9.56 -2.84
C LEU A 90 6.05 -9.77 -4.21
N THR A 91 5.40 -9.29 -5.27
CA THR A 91 5.96 -9.25 -6.62
C THR A 91 5.95 -7.82 -7.11
N VAL A 92 7.07 -7.38 -7.70
CA VAL A 92 7.23 -6.04 -8.26
C VAL A 92 7.69 -6.20 -9.71
N SER A 93 7.06 -5.46 -10.62
CA SER A 93 7.42 -5.41 -12.03
C SER A 93 7.50 -3.96 -12.48
N LEU A 94 8.45 -3.66 -13.36
CA LEU A 94 8.44 -2.41 -14.12
C LEU A 94 7.49 -2.59 -15.30
N VAL A 95 6.66 -1.58 -15.55
CA VAL A 95 5.66 -1.52 -16.63
C VAL A 95 5.94 -0.35 -17.54
#